data_AF-A0A2M7Y0P1-F1
#
_entry.id   AF-A0A2M7Y0P1-F1
#
_cell.length_a   1.000
_cell.length_b   1.000
_cell.length_c   1.000
_cell.angle_alpha   90.00
_cell.angle_beta   90.00
_cell.angle_gamma   90.00
#
_symmetry.space_group_name_H-M   'P 1'
#
loop_
_entity.id
_entity.type
_entity.pdbx_description
1 polymer ?
#
loop_
_entity_poly.entity_id
_entity_poly.type
_entity_poly.pdbx_seq_one_letter_code
_entity_poly.pdbx_strand_id
1 'polypeptide(L)'
;MAMEPGMKAGRRRILAACAAAFALAAAAPVRAQNYDPRQAAWLKNEIRQAQTRYVEQAAAISGVPAARIRRWVPTDGRDVAPKLAVLPALERERGKPLSEEERRKLVAAEQERFDAIERAKKVAATR
;
A
#
# COMPACT_ATOMS: atom_id res chain seq x y z
N MET A 1 -63.50 -17.35 28.48
CA MET A 1 -62.67 -17.38 27.25
C MET A 1 -61.40 -16.58 27.53
N ALA A 2 -60.25 -17.26 27.52
CA ALA A 2 -58.85 -16.79 27.62
C ALA A 2 -58.42 -16.02 28.90
N MET A 3 -57.73 -16.68 29.86
CA MET A 3 -56.27 -16.92 29.96
C MET A 3 -55.49 -15.73 30.56
N GLU A 4 -55.14 -15.84 31.85
CA GLU A 4 -53.81 -15.39 32.29
C GLU A 4 -52.76 -16.35 31.71
N PRO A 5 -51.58 -15.86 31.31
CA PRO A 5 -50.43 -16.13 32.17
C PRO A 5 -49.28 -15.10 32.10
N GLY A 6 -48.70 -14.83 33.27
CA GLY A 6 -47.31 -15.26 33.50
C GLY A 6 -46.18 -14.30 33.09
N MET A 7 -45.87 -13.37 33.99
CA MET A 7 -44.50 -12.89 34.17
C MET A 7 -43.58 -14.05 34.55
N LYS A 8 -42.70 -14.46 33.63
CA LYS A 8 -41.54 -15.31 33.94
C LYS A 8 -40.26 -14.67 33.40
N ALA A 9 -39.44 -14.21 34.33
CA ALA A 9 -38.03 -13.94 34.13
C ALA A 9 -37.32 -15.19 33.58
N GLY A 10 -36.44 -15.00 32.59
CA GLY A 10 -35.72 -16.13 32.00
C GLY A 10 -34.79 -15.79 30.85
N ARG A 11 -33.59 -15.29 31.20
CA ARG A 11 -32.30 -15.52 30.51
C ARG A 11 -32.38 -15.94 29.04
N ARG A 12 -32.08 -15.04 28.11
CA ARG A 12 -31.54 -15.41 26.80
C ARG A 12 -30.77 -14.25 26.18
N ARG A 13 -29.45 -14.47 26.05
CA ARG A 13 -28.60 -14.03 24.94
C ARG A 13 -28.13 -12.58 24.99
N ILE A 14 -27.06 -12.39 25.78
CA ILE A 14 -25.94 -11.52 25.42
C ILE A 14 -25.50 -11.93 24.01
N LEU A 15 -25.68 -11.04 23.02
CA LEU A 15 -24.95 -10.92 21.74
C LEU A 15 -25.76 -9.99 20.81
N ALA A 16 -25.05 -9.09 20.11
CA ALA A 16 -25.53 -8.00 19.24
C ALA A 16 -25.75 -6.67 19.98
N ALA A 17 -25.02 -5.58 19.73
CA ALA A 17 -24.12 -5.27 18.64
C ALA A 17 -23.12 -4.18 19.10
N CYS A 18 -21.83 -4.53 19.18
CA CYS A 18 -20.73 -3.56 19.34
C CYS A 18 -19.96 -3.33 18.01
N ALA A 19 -20.61 -3.50 16.86
CA ALA A 19 -19.95 -3.39 15.57
C ALA A 19 -20.60 -2.32 14.69
N ALA A 20 -20.53 -1.08 15.12
CA ALA A 20 -20.79 0.08 14.26
C ALA A 20 -19.86 1.25 14.65
N ALA A 21 -18.58 0.95 14.79
CA ALA A 21 -17.51 1.94 14.90
C ALA A 21 -16.50 1.68 13.78
N PHE A 22 -16.95 1.69 12.53
CA PHE A 22 -16.03 1.75 11.39
C PHE A 22 -16.01 3.17 10.85
N ALA A 23 -14.93 3.85 11.23
CA ALA A 23 -14.49 5.18 10.87
C ALA A 23 -15.03 5.71 9.53
N LEU A 24 -15.82 6.77 9.62
CA LEU A 24 -15.97 7.74 8.54
C LEU A 24 -14.64 8.54 8.47
N ALA A 25 -13.61 7.95 7.86
CA ALA A 25 -12.41 8.68 7.49
C ALA A 25 -12.81 9.67 6.39
N ALA A 26 -13.02 10.93 6.79
CA ALA A 26 -13.24 12.03 5.87
C ALA A 26 -12.11 12.06 4.84
N ALA A 27 -12.46 11.79 3.58
CA ALA A 27 -11.60 12.04 2.44
C ALA A 27 -11.41 13.56 2.33
N ALA A 28 -10.44 14.11 3.07
CA ALA A 28 -9.99 15.47 2.86
C ALA A 28 -9.50 15.59 1.40
N PRO A 29 -9.93 16.60 0.65
CA PRO A 29 -9.43 16.81 -0.70
C PRO A 29 -7.92 17.01 -0.62
N VAL A 30 -7.17 16.07 -1.20
CA VAL A 30 -5.73 16.22 -1.41
C VAL A 30 -5.56 17.45 -2.28
N ARG A 31 -5.15 18.57 -1.68
CA ARG A 31 -4.76 19.76 -2.43
C ARG A 31 -3.67 19.33 -3.39
N ALA A 32 -3.95 19.40 -4.70
CA ALA A 32 -2.91 19.26 -5.72
C ALA A 32 -1.84 20.30 -5.41
N GLN A 33 -0.66 19.84 -4.97
CA GLN A 33 0.47 20.73 -4.74
C GLN A 33 0.91 21.27 -6.10
N ASN A 34 0.77 22.57 -6.31
CA ASN A 34 1.25 23.23 -7.53
C ASN A 34 2.76 23.42 -7.40
N TYR A 35 3.53 22.41 -7.81
CA TYR A 35 4.99 22.52 -7.89
C TYR A 35 5.40 23.44 -9.04
N ASP A 36 6.40 24.29 -8.82
CA ASP A 36 7.07 24.98 -9.92
C ASP A 36 7.86 23.97 -10.79
N PRO A 37 8.16 24.29 -12.07
CA PRO A 37 8.89 23.38 -12.97
C PRO A 37 10.19 22.79 -12.39
N ARG A 38 10.97 23.54 -11.60
CA ARG A 38 12.19 23.09 -10.93
C ARG A 38 11.89 22.12 -9.80
N GLN A 39 10.91 22.42 -8.94
CA GLN A 39 10.43 21.51 -7.89
C GLN A 39 9.91 20.20 -8.50
N ALA A 40 9.13 20.29 -9.57
CA ALA A 40 8.58 19.13 -10.28
C ALA A 40 9.68 18.26 -10.92
N ALA A 41 10.69 18.88 -11.54
CA ALA A 41 11.83 18.17 -12.12
C ALA A 41 12.67 17.46 -11.04
N TRP A 42 12.90 18.12 -9.91
CA TRP A 42 13.60 17.53 -8.77
C TRP A 42 12.81 16.36 -8.18
N LEU A 43 11.52 16.53 -7.91
CA LEU A 43 10.64 15.48 -7.39
C LEU A 43 10.61 14.26 -8.33
N LYS A 44 10.53 14.48 -9.64
CA LYS A 44 10.59 13.41 -10.65
C LYS A 44 11.92 12.64 -10.59
N ASN A 45 13.03 13.32 -10.37
CA ASN A 45 14.33 12.67 -10.21
C ASN A 45 14.39 11.82 -8.94
N GLU A 46 13.91 12.33 -7.80
CA GLU A 46 13.88 11.58 -6.54
C GLU A 46 12.99 10.33 -6.64
N ILE A 47 11.80 10.46 -7.26
CA ILE A 47 10.92 9.32 -7.52
C ILE A 47 11.64 8.26 -8.37
N ARG A 48 12.36 8.67 -9.41
CA ARG A 48 13.14 7.75 -10.26
C ARG A 48 14.24 7.05 -9.47
N GLN A 49 14.93 7.75 -8.56
CA GLN A 49 15.94 7.13 -7.72
C GLN A 49 15.35 6.11 -6.76
N ALA A 50 14.24 6.44 -6.10
CA ALA A 50 13.52 5.51 -5.21
C ALA A 50 13.07 4.25 -5.97
N GLN A 51 12.52 4.40 -7.18
CA GLN A 51 12.16 3.27 -8.05
C GLN A 51 13.37 2.44 -8.45
N THR A 52 14.49 3.07 -8.77
CA THR A 52 15.71 2.35 -9.19
C THR A 52 16.26 1.49 -8.07
N ARG A 53 16.37 2.04 -6.85
CA ARG A 53 16.80 1.30 -5.65
C ARG A 53 15.87 0.11 -5.36
N TYR A 54 14.56 0.33 -5.44
CA TYR A 54 13.58 -0.74 -5.28
C TYR A 54 13.77 -1.86 -6.29
N VAL A 55 13.93 -1.53 -7.58
CA VAL A 55 14.13 -2.53 -8.64
C VAL A 55 15.40 -3.35 -8.40
N GLU A 56 16.48 -2.70 -7.95
CA GLU A 56 17.76 -3.36 -7.62
C GLU A 56 17.61 -4.31 -6.41
N GLN A 57 16.98 -3.83 -5.32
CA GLN A 57 16.69 -4.64 -4.15
C GLN A 57 15.78 -5.83 -4.50
N ALA A 58 14.71 -5.59 -5.24
CA ALA A 58 13.77 -6.62 -5.64
C ALA A 58 14.44 -7.66 -6.55
N ALA A 59 15.34 -7.25 -7.44
CA ALA A 59 16.11 -8.18 -8.27
C ALA A 59 17.03 -9.06 -7.40
N ALA A 60 17.73 -8.46 -6.44
CA ALA A 60 18.61 -9.19 -5.52
C ALA A 60 17.84 -10.18 -4.63
N ILE A 61 16.65 -9.81 -4.14
CA ILE A 61 15.80 -10.67 -3.31
C ILE A 61 15.19 -11.81 -4.14
N SER A 62 14.70 -11.49 -5.33
CA SER A 62 13.84 -12.40 -6.09
C SER A 62 14.57 -13.27 -7.11
N GLY A 63 15.82 -12.92 -7.45
CA GLY A 63 16.57 -13.52 -8.55
C GLY A 63 16.04 -13.19 -9.95
N VAL A 64 14.99 -12.37 -10.05
CA VAL A 64 14.45 -11.92 -11.35
C VAL A 64 15.27 -10.72 -11.85
N PRO A 65 15.63 -10.67 -13.15
CA PRO A 65 16.40 -9.55 -13.68
C PRO A 65 15.72 -8.20 -13.47
N ALA A 66 16.48 -7.20 -13.02
CA ALA A 66 16.01 -5.82 -12.81
C ALA A 66 15.24 -5.24 -14.01
N ALA A 67 15.68 -5.56 -15.23
CA ALA A 67 15.03 -5.14 -16.47
C ALA A 67 13.59 -5.67 -16.61
N ARG A 68 13.31 -6.88 -16.11
CA ARG A 68 11.95 -7.46 -16.09
C ARG A 68 11.10 -6.81 -15.01
N ILE A 69 11.67 -6.64 -13.82
CA ILE A 69 10.98 -6.01 -12.67
C ILE A 69 10.55 -4.59 -13.00
N ARG A 70 11.42 -3.82 -13.67
CA ARG A 70 11.14 -2.43 -14.08
C ARG A 70 9.88 -2.30 -14.95
N ARG A 71 9.45 -3.36 -15.66
CA ARG A 71 8.22 -3.34 -16.47
C ARG A 71 6.94 -3.38 -15.63
N TRP A 72 7.03 -3.81 -14.38
CA TRP A 72 5.91 -3.89 -13.45
C TRP A 72 5.86 -2.71 -12.48
N VAL A 73 6.94 -1.95 -12.38
CA VAL A 73 7.02 -0.75 -11.53
C VAL A 73 6.53 0.45 -12.35
N PRO A 74 5.50 1.19 -11.90
CA PRO A 74 5.04 2.38 -12.59
C PRO A 74 6.14 3.45 -12.61
N THR A 75 6.36 4.05 -13.77
CA THR A 75 7.41 5.06 -14.03
C THR A 75 7.03 6.46 -13.57
N ASP A 76 5.74 6.75 -13.60
CA ASP A 76 5.12 8.00 -13.32
C ASP A 76 4.54 7.88 -11.91
N GLY A 77 4.88 8.83 -11.02
CA GLY A 77 4.49 8.88 -9.60
C GLY A 77 2.99 8.92 -9.30
N ARG A 78 2.17 8.37 -10.19
CA ARG A 78 0.81 7.92 -9.94
C ARG A 78 0.90 6.88 -8.82
N ASP A 79 0.40 7.27 -7.65
CA ASP A 79 0.26 6.47 -6.43
C ASP A 79 -0.72 5.27 -6.59
N VAL A 80 -0.89 4.74 -7.80
CA VAL A 80 -2.04 3.91 -8.19
C VAL A 80 -1.71 2.42 -8.17
N ALA A 81 -0.44 2.02 -8.00
CA ALA A 81 -0.14 0.61 -7.85
C ALA A 81 -0.45 0.15 -6.42
N PRO A 82 -1.31 -0.86 -6.22
CA PRO A 82 -1.45 -1.54 -4.94
C PRO A 82 -0.05 -1.92 -4.46
N LYS A 83 0.23 -1.69 -3.17
CA LYS A 83 1.56 -1.82 -2.52
C LYS A 83 2.29 -3.14 -2.74
N LEU A 84 1.77 -4.10 -3.50
CA LEU A 84 2.33 -5.43 -3.73
C LEU A 84 1.98 -6.01 -5.12
N ALA A 85 1.57 -5.20 -6.10
CA ALA A 85 1.21 -5.69 -7.44
C ALA A 85 2.35 -6.43 -8.16
N VAL A 86 3.59 -6.21 -7.75
CA VAL A 86 4.77 -6.91 -8.29
C VAL A 86 4.85 -8.37 -7.84
N LEU A 87 4.30 -8.75 -6.68
CA LEU A 87 4.54 -10.07 -6.10
C LEU A 87 3.96 -11.20 -6.96
N PRO A 88 2.70 -11.12 -7.44
CA PRO A 88 2.16 -12.14 -8.33
C PRO A 88 2.89 -12.20 -9.68
N ALA A 89 3.43 -11.06 -10.16
CA ALA A 89 4.20 -11.02 -11.40
C ALA A 89 5.57 -11.70 -11.24
N LEU A 90 6.23 -11.49 -10.08
CA LEU A 90 7.47 -12.15 -9.72
C LEU A 90 7.30 -13.67 -9.63
N GLU A 91 6.29 -14.14 -8.89
CA GLU A 91 5.98 -15.56 -8.73
C GLU A 91 5.69 -16.24 -10.08
N ARG A 92 4.96 -15.55 -10.97
CA ARG A 92 4.70 -16.03 -12.34
C ARG A 92 5.97 -16.11 -13.18
N GLU A 93 6.82 -15.07 -13.17
CA GLU A 93 8.05 -15.04 -13.98
C GLU A 93 9.04 -16.13 -13.54
N ARG A 94 9.14 -16.41 -12.24
CA ARG A 94 10.06 -17.43 -11.72
C ARG A 94 9.50 -18.87 -11.77
N GLY A 95 8.20 -19.03 -11.98
CA GLY A 95 7.52 -20.34 -11.99
C GLY A 95 7.45 -21.07 -10.63
N LYS A 96 7.70 -20.38 -9.53
CA LYS A 96 7.65 -20.90 -8.15
C LYS A 96 7.14 -19.82 -7.20
N PRO A 97 6.56 -20.15 -6.03
CA PRO A 97 6.17 -19.14 -5.05
C PRO A 97 7.38 -18.41 -4.46
N LEU A 98 7.16 -17.20 -3.93
CA LEU A 98 8.11 -16.52 -3.06
C LEU A 98 8.15 -17.23 -1.71
N SER A 99 9.34 -17.37 -1.12
CA SER A 99 9.43 -17.77 0.28
C SER A 99 8.84 -16.67 1.17
N GLU A 100 8.41 -17.03 2.37
CA GLU A 100 7.88 -16.05 3.33
C GLU A 100 8.93 -14.99 3.72
N GLU A 101 10.20 -15.37 3.71
CA GLU A 101 11.29 -14.41 3.94
C GLU A 101 11.49 -13.46 2.75
N GLU A 102 11.51 -13.99 1.51
CA GLU A 102 11.60 -13.16 0.30
C GLU A 102 10.42 -12.19 0.20
N ARG A 103 9.21 -12.68 0.49
CA ARG A 103 7.98 -11.87 0.51
C ARG A 103 8.09 -10.74 1.54
N ARG A 104 8.52 -11.02 2.77
CA ARG A 104 8.73 -10.00 3.80
C ARG A 104 9.78 -8.96 3.38
N LYS A 105 10.90 -9.40 2.79
CA LYS A 105 11.94 -8.47 2.29
C LYS A 105 11.42 -7.58 1.16
N LEU A 106 10.64 -8.12 0.22
CA LEU A 106 10.04 -7.34 -0.86
C LEU A 106 9.00 -6.33 -0.36
N VAL A 107 8.19 -6.71 0.63
CA VAL A 107 7.24 -5.81 1.30
C VAL A 107 7.99 -4.66 1.97
N ALA A 108 9.09 -4.95 2.67
CA ALA A 108 9.91 -3.93 3.32
C ALA A 108 10.56 -2.99 2.30
N ALA A 109 11.14 -3.51 1.22
CA ALA A 109 11.72 -2.72 0.13
C ALA A 109 10.69 -1.79 -0.53
N GLU A 110 9.46 -2.28 -0.72
CA GLU A 110 8.38 -1.49 -1.29
C GLU A 110 7.91 -0.40 -0.32
N GLN A 111 7.83 -0.69 0.98
CA GLN A 111 7.55 0.32 1.99
C GLN A 111 8.64 1.40 2.03
N GLU A 112 9.92 1.03 1.93
CA GLU A 112 11.04 1.97 1.83
C GLU A 112 10.89 2.89 0.61
N ARG A 113 10.50 2.34 -0.56
CA ARG A 113 10.20 3.09 -1.78
C ARG A 113 9.11 4.13 -1.54
N PHE A 114 8.00 3.75 -0.91
CA PHE A 114 6.91 4.66 -0.59
C PHE A 114 7.35 5.76 0.36
N ASP A 115 8.05 5.42 1.44
CA ASP A 115 8.51 6.41 2.41
C ASP A 115 9.50 7.39 1.79
N ALA A 116 10.36 6.94 0.87
CA ALA A 116 11.24 7.81 0.11
C ALA A 116 10.47 8.78 -0.79
N ILE A 117 9.43 8.31 -1.50
CA ILE A 117 8.58 9.16 -2.34
C ILE A 117 7.83 10.19 -1.49
N GLU A 118 7.24 9.79 -0.37
CA GLU A 118 6.53 10.70 0.53
C GLU A 118 7.47 11.75 1.14
N ARG A 119 8.70 11.37 1.53
CA ARG A 119 9.73 12.33 1.94
C ARG A 119 10.09 13.29 0.81
N ALA A 120 10.25 12.79 -0.42
CA ALA A 120 10.54 13.65 -1.57
C ALA A 120 9.40 14.65 -1.84
N LYS A 121 8.13 14.23 -1.78
CA LYS A 121 6.98 15.13 -1.92
C LYS A 121 7.00 16.24 -0.86
N LYS A 122 7.31 15.90 0.40
CA LYS A 122 7.43 16.89 1.50
C LYS A 122 8.56 17.89 1.26
N VAL A 123 9.74 17.43 0.83
CA VAL A 123 10.89 18.29 0.55
C VAL A 123 10.64 19.17 -0.67
N ALA A 124 10.00 18.63 -1.72
CA ALA A 124 9.65 19.40 -2.92
C ALA A 124 8.72 20.58 -2.60
N ALA A 125 7.85 20.44 -1.59
CA ALA A 125 6.95 21.49 -1.15
C ALA A 125 7.64 22.65 -0.41
N THR A 126 8.85 22.43 0.12
CA THR A 126 9.59 23.39 0.94
C THR A 126 10.83 23.95 0.26
N ARG A 127 11.12 23.50 -0.96
CA ARG A 127 12.34 23.82 -1.71
C ARG A 127 12.09 24.90 -2.73
#